data_AF-A0AAE3K5M1-F1
#
_entry.id   AF-A0AAE3K5M1-F1
#
_cell.length_a   1.000
_cell.length_b   1.000
_cell.length_c   1.000
_cell.angle_alpha   90.00
_cell.angle_beta   90.00
_cell.angle_gamma   90.00
#
_symmetry.space_group_name_H-M   'P 1'
#
loop_
_entity.id
_entity.type
_entity.pdbx_description
1 polymer ?
#
loop_
_entity_poly.entity_id
_entity_poly.type
_entity_poly.pdbx_seq_one_letter_code
_entity_poly.pdbx_strand_id
1 'polypeptide(L)'
;MGRTNPTYRDALRAIEERWADFRRALRRRDQPHFDQLFEYAREHADASGLLNHQNPLLPALLSIDLEQEERLDDHEARLDELEAALETADDQRELVDADRMETDQ
;
A
#
# COMPACT_ATOMS: atom_id res chain seq x y z
N MET A 1 20.40 -18.64 32.19
CA MET A 1 19.62 -19.20 31.07
C MET A 1 19.24 -18.06 30.15
N GLY A 2 19.62 -18.16 28.88
CA GLY A 2 19.82 -17.03 27.95
C GLY A 2 18.59 -16.17 27.70
N ARG A 3 18.71 -14.88 27.98
CA ARG A 3 17.80 -13.87 27.46
C ARG A 3 18.26 -13.55 26.05
N THR A 4 17.74 -14.27 25.07
CA THR A 4 17.84 -13.83 23.67
C THR A 4 17.28 -12.42 23.63
N ASN A 5 18.07 -11.46 23.12
CA ASN A 5 17.62 -10.09 23.00
C ASN A 5 16.35 -10.10 22.12
N PRO A 6 15.22 -9.52 22.55
CA PRO A 6 14.01 -9.51 21.75
C PRO A 6 14.30 -8.90 20.39
N THR A 7 13.89 -9.59 19.34
CA THR A 7 14.09 -9.14 17.96
C THR A 7 13.12 -7.99 17.65
N TYR A 8 13.39 -7.24 16.58
CA TYR A 8 12.43 -6.26 16.07
C TYR A 8 11.06 -6.89 15.80
N ARG A 9 11.02 -8.14 15.31
CA ARG A 9 9.77 -8.89 15.09
C ARG A 9 9.01 -9.14 16.40
N ASP A 10 9.72 -9.45 17.49
CA ASP A 10 9.09 -9.60 18.82
C ASP A 10 8.53 -8.27 19.32
N ALA A 11 9.27 -7.18 19.10
CA ALA A 11 8.84 -5.85 19.47
C ALA A 11 7.60 -5.39 18.68
N LEU A 12 7.53 -5.72 17.38
CA LEU A 12 6.39 -5.42 16.52
C LEU A 12 5.14 -6.20 16.93
N ARG A 13 5.28 -7.49 17.26
CA ARG A 13 4.18 -8.29 17.82
C ARG A 13 3.65 -7.68 19.12
N ALA A 14 4.54 -7.25 20.02
CA ALA A 14 4.15 -6.60 21.26
C ALA A 14 3.47 -5.23 21.02
N ILE A 15 3.83 -4.50 19.95
CA ILE A 15 3.08 -3.32 19.53
C ILE A 15 1.67 -3.75 19.10
N GLU A 16 1.54 -4.68 18.17
CA GLU A 16 0.26 -5.13 17.62
C GLU A 16 -0.72 -5.58 18.73
N GLU A 17 -0.24 -6.38 19.69
CA GLU A 17 -1.03 -6.83 20.83
C GLU A 17 -1.57 -5.65 21.67
N ARG A 18 -0.78 -4.60 21.89
CA ARG A 18 -1.22 -3.40 22.62
C ARG A 18 -2.29 -2.61 21.88
N TRP A 19 -2.37 -2.74 20.56
CA TRP A 19 -3.38 -2.08 19.73
C TRP A 19 -4.61 -2.97 19.46
N ALA A 20 -4.69 -4.16 20.04
CA ALA A 20 -5.80 -5.09 19.83
C ALA A 20 -7.17 -4.49 20.20
N ASP A 21 -7.26 -3.71 21.28
CA ASP A 21 -8.51 -3.06 21.69
C ASP A 21 -8.91 -1.94 20.73
N PHE A 22 -7.93 -1.19 20.20
CA PHE A 22 -8.15 -0.19 19.15
C PHE A 22 -8.71 -0.86 17.89
N ARG A 23 -8.07 -1.96 17.43
CA ARG A 23 -8.55 -2.75 16.29
C ARG A 23 -9.98 -3.22 16.49
N ARG A 24 -10.34 -3.70 17.68
CA ARG A 24 -11.72 -4.15 17.98
C ARG A 24 -12.74 -3.01 17.94
N ALA A 25 -12.33 -1.79 18.27
CA ALA A 25 -13.17 -0.60 18.22
C ALA A 25 -13.37 -0.05 16.79
N LEU A 26 -12.51 -0.42 15.84
CA LEU A 26 -12.65 -0.02 14.43
C LEU A 26 -13.91 -0.61 13.79
N ARG A 27 -14.46 0.12 12.81
CA ARG A 27 -15.56 -0.41 11.97
C ARG A 27 -15.06 -1.66 11.24
N ARG A 28 -15.97 -2.59 10.96
CA ARG A 28 -15.63 -3.85 10.26
C ARG A 28 -14.87 -3.64 8.94
N ARG A 29 -15.17 -2.56 8.21
CA ARG A 29 -14.47 -2.21 6.96
C ARG A 29 -13.02 -1.73 7.16
N ASP A 30 -12.70 -1.19 8.34
CA ASP A 30 -11.39 -0.61 8.64
C ASP A 30 -10.44 -1.65 9.28
N GLN A 31 -10.97 -2.77 9.80
CA GLN A 31 -10.15 -3.83 10.43
C GLN A 31 -9.16 -4.50 9.46
N PRO A 32 -9.54 -4.87 8.22
CA PRO A 32 -8.59 -5.42 7.26
C PRO A 32 -7.47 -4.43 6.90
N HIS A 33 -7.80 -3.14 6.80
CA HIS A 33 -6.79 -2.10 6.56
C HIS A 33 -5.83 -1.98 7.73
N PHE A 34 -6.32 -2.03 8.97
CA PHE A 34 -5.47 -2.07 10.15
C PHE A 34 -4.51 -3.26 10.15
N ASP A 35 -5.02 -4.46 9.83
CA ASP A 35 -4.19 -5.67 9.76
C ASP A 35 -3.08 -5.52 8.72
N GLN A 36 -3.41 -4.94 7.56
CA GLN A 36 -2.46 -4.68 6.49
C GLN A 36 -1.30 -3.75 6.92
N LEU A 37 -1.56 -2.76 7.79
CA LEU A 37 -0.49 -1.88 8.29
C LEU A 37 0.60 -2.67 9.04
N PHE A 38 0.21 -3.72 9.78
CA PHE A 38 1.18 -4.56 10.47
C PHE A 38 1.90 -5.53 9.53
N GLU A 39 1.31 -5.91 8.40
CA GLU A 39 2.04 -6.63 7.34
C GLU A 39 3.14 -5.76 6.72
N TYR A 40 2.82 -4.51 6.35
CA TYR A 40 3.79 -3.54 5.83
C TYR A 40 4.98 -3.33 6.76
N ALA A 41 4.70 -3.21 8.07
CA ALA A 41 5.74 -3.10 9.08
C ALA A 41 6.62 -4.37 9.20
N ARG A 42 6.09 -5.56 8.85
CA ARG A 42 6.84 -6.82 8.88
C ARG A 42 7.68 -7.04 7.62
N GLU A 43 7.23 -6.59 6.46
CA GLU A 43 7.99 -6.66 5.20
C GLU A 43 9.35 -5.94 5.32
N HIS A 44 9.37 -4.87 6.11
CA HIS A 44 10.56 -4.07 6.39
C HIS A 44 11.28 -4.43 7.70
N ALA A 45 10.97 -5.59 8.31
CA ALA A 45 11.52 -5.99 9.60
C ALA A 45 13.03 -6.18 9.58
N ASP A 46 13.59 -6.60 8.46
CA ASP A 46 15.03 -6.89 8.34
C ASP A 46 15.84 -5.58 8.24
N ALA A 47 15.31 -4.55 7.56
CA ALA A 47 15.89 -3.20 7.54
C ALA A 47 15.77 -2.52 8.92
N SER A 48 14.62 -2.69 9.56
CA SER A 48 14.32 -2.11 10.88
C SER A 48 15.12 -2.76 12.01
N GLY A 49 15.51 -4.04 11.87
CA GLY A 49 16.31 -4.76 12.87
C GLY A 49 17.77 -4.30 12.99
N LEU A 50 18.31 -3.61 11.98
CA LEU A 50 19.66 -3.03 11.98
C LEU A 50 19.75 -1.77 12.85
N LEU A 51 18.61 -1.09 12.96
CA LEU A 51 18.41 0.11 13.70
C LEU A 51 18.05 -0.32 15.13
N ASN A 52 19.03 -0.35 16.03
CA ASN A 52 18.87 -0.71 17.45
C ASN A 52 18.05 0.38 18.19
N HIS A 53 16.84 0.66 17.71
CA HIS A 53 16.00 1.77 18.07
C HIS A 53 15.33 1.52 19.41
N GLN A 54 15.42 2.51 20.29
CA GLN A 54 14.74 2.46 21.59
C GLN A 54 13.21 2.46 21.44
N ASN A 55 12.69 2.94 20.30
CA ASN A 55 11.28 2.92 19.99
C ASN A 55 11.02 2.14 18.68
N PRO A 56 10.54 0.88 18.75
CA PRO A 56 10.21 0.07 17.59
C PRO A 56 8.99 0.57 16.80
N LEU A 57 8.22 1.53 17.33
CA LEU A 57 7.07 2.09 16.62
C LEU A 57 7.51 3.00 15.46
N LEU A 58 8.62 3.72 15.59
CA LEU A 58 9.10 4.62 14.53
C LEU A 58 9.45 3.90 13.22
N PRO A 59 10.29 2.84 13.23
CA PRO A 59 10.55 2.08 12.02
C PRO A 59 9.28 1.39 11.48
N ALA A 60 8.35 0.96 12.34
CA ALA A 60 7.08 0.39 11.89
C ALA A 60 6.24 1.42 11.10
N LEU A 61 6.15 2.66 11.60
CA LEU A 61 5.45 3.73 10.91
C LEU A 61 6.12 4.12 9.60
N LEU A 62 7.46 4.17 9.55
CA LEU A 62 8.19 4.45 8.31
C LEU A 62 7.99 3.34 7.26
N SER A 63 7.97 2.09 7.71
CA SER A 63 7.71 0.94 6.84
C SER A 63 6.28 1.00 6.25
N ILE A 64 5.31 1.36 7.09
CA ILE A 64 3.93 1.59 6.65
C ILE A 64 3.87 2.70 5.60
N ASP A 65 4.57 3.81 5.83
CA ASP A 65 4.57 4.97 4.94
C ASP A 65 5.17 4.61 3.57
N LEU A 66 6.30 3.88 3.55
CA LEU A 66 6.94 3.41 2.32
C LEU A 66 6.03 2.51 1.48
N GLU A 67 5.37 1.54 2.10
CA GLU A 67 4.44 0.63 1.40
C GLU A 67 3.18 1.35 0.90
N GLN A 68 2.77 2.44 1.56
CA GLN A 68 1.66 3.25 1.06
C GLN A 68 2.10 4.15 -0.09
N GLU A 69 3.32 4.68 -0.08
CA GLU A 69 3.89 5.43 -1.21
C GLU A 69 3.99 4.55 -2.46
N GLU A 70 4.52 3.33 -2.34
CA GLU A 70 4.59 2.38 -3.47
C GLU A 70 3.20 2.08 -4.04
N ARG A 71 2.19 1.94 -3.18
CA ARG A 71 0.80 1.73 -3.63
C ARG A 71 0.18 2.96 -4.28
N LEU A 72 0.58 4.16 -3.86
CA LEU A 72 0.14 5.39 -4.52
C LEU A 72 0.75 5.47 -5.92
N ASP A 73 2.05 5.23 -6.06
CA ASP A 73 2.75 5.17 -7.35
C ASP A 73 2.09 4.15 -8.30
N ASP A 74 1.79 2.94 -7.82
CA ASP A 74 1.10 1.90 -8.59
C ASP A 74 -0.30 2.35 -9.05
N HIS A 75 -1.02 3.07 -8.19
CA HIS A 75 -2.35 3.59 -8.51
C HIS A 75 -2.29 4.73 -9.51
N GLU A 76 -1.33 5.64 -9.37
CA GLU A 76 -1.09 6.75 -10.31
C GLU A 76 -0.69 6.21 -11.69
N ALA A 77 0.26 5.28 -11.76
CA ALA A 77 0.66 4.65 -13.02
C ALA A 77 -0.52 3.95 -13.71
N ARG A 78 -1.37 3.25 -12.95
CA ARG A 78 -2.56 2.59 -13.51
C ARG A 78 -3.61 3.60 -13.99
N LEU A 79 -3.75 4.75 -13.33
CA LEU A 79 -4.65 5.80 -13.78
C LEU A 79 -4.15 6.37 -15.12
N ASP A 80 -2.85 6.69 -15.22
CA ASP A 80 -2.24 7.17 -16.46
C ASP A 80 -2.43 6.18 -17.62
N GLU A 81 -2.24 4.88 -17.38
CA GLU A 81 -2.47 3.83 -18.39
C GLU A 81 -3.93 3.79 -18.86
N LEU A 82 -4.88 3.91 -17.92
CA LEU A 82 -6.30 3.88 -18.24
C LEU A 82 -6.74 5.15 -18.99
N GLU A 83 -6.21 6.31 -18.60
CA GLU A 83 -6.47 7.59 -19.28
C GLU A 83 -5.94 7.56 -20.72
N ALA A 84 -4.70 7.11 -20.94
CA ALA A 84 -4.13 6.97 -22.28
C ALA A 84 -4.91 5.96 -23.16
N ALA A 85 -5.40 4.87 -22.56
CA ALA A 85 -6.22 3.88 -23.27
C ALA A 85 -7.58 4.44 -23.68
N LEU A 86 -8.19 5.30 -22.85
CA LEU A 86 -9.44 5.98 -23.17
C LEU A 86 -9.27 7.00 -24.28
N GLU A 87 -8.22 7.83 -24.22
CA GLU A 87 -7.90 8.79 -25.29
C GLU A 87 -7.71 8.07 -26.64
N THR A 88 -6.92 6.99 -26.65
CA THR A 88 -6.70 6.18 -27.86
C THR A 88 -8.01 5.60 -28.40
N ALA A 89 -8.93 5.17 -27.53
CA ALA A 89 -10.20 4.61 -27.94
C ALA A 89 -11.16 5.68 -28.52
N ASP A 90 -11.12 6.89 -27.98
CA ASP A 90 -11.91 8.01 -28.49
C ASP A 90 -11.37 8.52 -29.83
N ASP A 91 -10.05 8.64 -29.99
CA ASP A 91 -9.42 8.95 -31.29
C ASP A 91 -9.82 7.92 -32.37
N GLN A 92 -9.82 6.63 -32.02
CA GLN A 92 -10.25 5.56 -32.94
C GLN A 92 -11.73 5.67 -33.32
N ARG A 93 -12.60 6.07 -32.39
CA ARG A 93 -14.02 6.28 -32.68
C ARG A 93 -14.23 7.45 -33.62
N GLU A 94 -13.56 8.57 -33.38
CA GLU A 94 -13.64 9.76 -34.24
C GLU A 94 -13.18 9.47 -35.66
N LEU A 95 -12.08 8.72 -35.82
CA LEU A 95 -11.59 8.27 -37.13
C LEU A 95 -12.60 7.38 -37.88
N VAL A 96 -13.21 6.42 -37.18
CA VAL A 96 -14.23 5.52 -37.77
C VAL A 96 -15.48 6.30 -38.18
N ASP A 97 -15.90 7.27 -37.38
CA ASP A 97 -17.07 8.09 -37.69
C ASP A 97 -16.80 9.06 -38.86
N ALA A 98 -15.58 9.60 -38.96
CA ALA A 98 -15.16 10.41 -40.11
C ALA A 98 -15.16 9.60 -41.42
N ASP A 99 -14.61 8.38 -41.42
CA ASP A 99 -14.55 7.49 -42.60
C ASP A 99 -15.95 7.07 -43.09
N ARG A 100 -16.89 6.86 -42.15
CA ARG A 100 -18.30 6.61 -42.48
C ARG A 100 -18.98 7.80 -43.15
N MET A 101 -18.68 9.02 -42.70
CA MET A 101 -19.26 10.24 -43.29
C MET A 101 -18.74 10.51 -44.71
N GLU A 102 -17.53 10.06 -45.03
CA GLU A 102 -16.94 10.19 -46.38
C GLU A 102 -17.47 9.14 -47.36
N THR A 103 -17.84 7.95 -46.87
CA THR A 103 -18.31 6.85 -47.71
C THR A 103 -19.79 6.99 -48.17
N ASP A 104 -20.58 7.80 -47.45
CA ASP A 104 -22.01 8.05 -47.75
C ASP A 104 -22.25 9.27 -48.70
N GLN A 105 -21.20 9.88 -49.26
CA GLN A 105 -21.27 10.97 -50.28
C GLN A 105 -20.97 10.47 -51.70
#